data_AF-A0A6M4BG18-F1
#
_entry.id   AF-A0A6M4BG18-F1
#
_cell.length_a   1.000
_cell.length_b   1.000
_cell.length_c   1.000
_cell.angle_alpha   90.00
_cell.angle_beta   90.00
_cell.angle_gamma   90.00
#
_symmetry.space_group_name_H-M   'P 1'
#
loop_
_entity.id
_entity.type
_entity.pdbx_description
1 polymer ?
#
loop_
_entity_poly.entity_id
_entity_poly.type
_entity_poly.pdbx_seq_one_letter_code
_entity_poly.pdbx_strand_id
1 'polypeptide(L)'
;LVVGNPANTNALICSKYAPSIPKENFTAMTRLDQNRAQSQLAAKLGVPVKDVSKVVIWGNHSSTQFPDASNAVVSIGGVEKSLSAAINDEEFLKNSFVTTVQKRGAAVIAARKM
;
A
#
# COMPACT_ATOMS: atom_id res chain seq x y z
N LEU A 1 14.30 9.73 3.41
CA LEU A 1 13.51 8.53 3.03
C LEU A 1 14.30 7.28 3.39
N VAL A 2 13.73 6.39 4.19
CA VAL A 2 14.34 5.12 4.61
C VAL A 2 13.68 3.95 3.89
N VAL A 3 14.50 3.09 3.29
CA VAL A 3 14.07 1.89 2.53
C VAL A 3 14.56 0.59 3.16
N GLY A 4 15.75 0.60 3.76
CA GLY A 4 16.33 -0.58 4.39
C GLY A 4 15.49 -1.09 5.56
N ASN A 5 15.19 -2.39 5.57
CA ASN A 5 14.39 -3.00 6.62
C ASN A 5 15.15 -3.15 7.94
N PRO A 6 14.48 -3.02 9.10
CA PRO A 6 13.07 -2.65 9.29
C PRO A 6 12.81 -1.14 9.09
N ALA A 7 12.14 -0.74 8.02
CA ALA A 7 12.16 0.65 7.53
C ALA A 7 11.60 1.69 8.52
N ASN A 8 10.46 1.40 9.17
CA ASN A 8 9.84 2.30 10.15
C ASN A 8 10.74 2.51 11.37
N THR A 9 11.30 1.42 11.92
CA THR A 9 12.21 1.47 13.07
C THR A 9 13.51 2.18 12.71
N ASN A 10 14.07 1.92 11.52
CA ASN A 10 15.27 2.60 11.04
C ASN A 10 15.03 4.11 10.87
N ALA A 11 13.87 4.53 10.36
CA ALA A 11 13.50 5.95 10.28
C ALA A 11 13.37 6.60 11.67
N LEU A 12 12.74 5.92 12.64
CA LEU A 12 12.65 6.39 14.01
C LEU A 12 14.03 6.56 14.66
N ILE A 13 14.91 5.56 14.52
CA ILE A 13 16.28 5.60 15.01
C ILE A 13 17.02 6.78 14.39
N CYS A 14 16.94 6.94 13.07
CA CYS A 14 17.59 8.03 12.35
C CYS A 14 17.13 9.41 12.88
N SER A 15 15.82 9.59 13.08
CA SER A 15 15.26 10.84 13.64
C SER A 15 15.71 11.12 15.09
N LYS A 16 16.01 10.07 15.87
CA LYS A 16 16.46 10.21 17.26
C LYS A 16 17.93 10.66 17.33
N TYR A 17 18.76 10.23 16.39
CA TYR A 17 20.19 10.55 16.36
C TYR A 17 20.55 11.76 15.49
N ALA A 18 19.57 12.40 14.84
CA ALA A 18 19.75 13.62 14.06
C ALA A 18 18.85 14.77 14.59
N PRO A 19 19.09 15.26 15.83
CA PRO A 19 18.19 16.19 16.51
C PRO A 19 18.09 17.58 15.87
N SER A 20 19.03 17.96 15.01
CA SER A 20 19.01 19.23 14.26
C SER A 20 18.07 19.21 13.05
N ILE A 21 17.53 18.04 12.67
CA ILE A 21 16.63 17.89 11.53
C ILE A 21 15.20 17.68 12.04
N PRO A 22 14.20 18.41 11.49
CA PRO A 22 12.79 18.20 11.85
C PRO A 22 12.35 16.74 11.66
N LYS A 23 11.58 16.20 12.60
CA LYS A 23 11.21 14.76 12.64
C LYS A 23 10.36 14.36 11.43
N GLU A 24 9.53 15.26 10.93
CA GLU A 24 8.68 15.12 9.75
C GLU A 24 9.46 14.87 8.45
N ASN A 25 10.76 15.21 8.42
CA ASN A 25 11.63 14.93 7.27
C ASN A 25 12.09 13.45 7.23
N PHE A 26 11.88 12.69 8.32
CA PHE A 26 12.21 11.28 8.41
C PHE A 26 10.97 10.42 8.09
N THR A 27 11.00 9.83 6.91
CA THR A 27 9.92 8.97 6.41
C THR A 27 10.42 7.57 6.10
N ALA A 28 9.57 6.57 6.34
CA ALA A 28 9.78 5.18 5.95
C ALA A 28 8.97 4.86 4.68
N MET A 29 9.54 4.07 3.77
CA MET A 29 8.91 3.78 2.49
C MET A 29 7.86 2.67 2.59
N THR A 30 6.58 3.04 2.64
CA THR A 30 5.43 2.13 2.39
C THR A 30 4.84 2.29 0.99
N ARG A 31 5.48 3.13 0.15
CA ARG A 31 4.99 3.45 -1.19
C ARG A 31 4.93 2.25 -2.14
N LEU A 32 5.87 1.30 -2.03
CA LEU A 32 5.82 0.07 -2.82
C LEU A 32 4.59 -0.76 -2.47
N ASP A 33 4.22 -0.82 -1.20
CA ASP A 33 3.01 -1.50 -0.75
C ASP A 33 1.74 -0.82 -1.26
N GLN A 34 1.70 0.52 -1.23
CA GLN A 34 0.60 1.30 -1.82
C GLN A 34 0.45 1.01 -3.32
N ASN A 35 1.55 0.99 -4.07
CA ASN A 35 1.54 0.68 -5.50
C ASN A 35 1.03 -0.75 -5.76
N ARG A 36 1.42 -1.72 -4.91
CA ARG A 36 0.91 -3.10 -4.98
C ARG A 36 -0.60 -3.14 -4.72
N ALA A 37 -1.07 -2.42 -3.70
CA ALA A 37 -2.49 -2.30 -3.38
C ALA A 37 -3.27 -1.71 -4.55
N GLN A 38 -2.85 -0.56 -5.09
CA GLN A 38 -3.47 0.06 -6.26
C GLN A 38 -3.53 -0.89 -7.47
N SER A 39 -2.45 -1.61 -7.75
CA SER A 39 -2.42 -2.59 -8.84
C SER A 39 -3.40 -3.75 -8.62
N GLN A 40 -3.56 -4.25 -7.39
CA GLN A 40 -4.52 -5.32 -7.09
C GLN A 40 -5.97 -4.86 -7.26
N LEU A 41 -6.31 -3.67 -6.78
CA LEU A 41 -7.66 -3.12 -6.91
C LEU A 41 -8.01 -2.82 -8.37
N ALA A 42 -7.07 -2.24 -9.12
CA ALA A 42 -7.23 -1.96 -10.54
C ALA A 42 -7.45 -3.26 -11.34
N ALA A 43 -6.69 -4.32 -11.03
CA ALA A 43 -6.85 -5.62 -11.67
C ALA A 43 -8.22 -6.26 -11.35
N LYS A 44 -8.69 -6.17 -10.10
CA LYS A 44 -10.03 -6.67 -9.70
C LYS A 44 -11.16 -5.98 -10.47
N LEU A 45 -11.01 -4.70 -10.80
CA LEU A 45 -11.99 -3.90 -11.54
C LEU A 45 -11.80 -3.89 -13.07
N GLY A 46 -10.67 -4.40 -13.58
CA GLY A 46 -10.35 -4.35 -15.00
C GLY A 46 -10.08 -2.93 -15.54
N VAL A 47 -9.57 -2.04 -14.70
CA VAL A 47 -9.30 -0.62 -15.04
C VAL A 47 -7.80 -0.31 -15.04
N PRO A 48 -7.35 0.76 -15.72
CA PRO A 48 -5.98 1.26 -15.59
C PRO A 48 -5.63 1.64 -14.14
N VAL A 49 -4.40 1.36 -13.70
CA VAL A 49 -3.94 1.67 -12.32
C VAL A 49 -4.04 3.15 -11.99
N LYS A 50 -3.80 4.04 -12.97
CA LYS A 50 -3.90 5.49 -12.81
C LYS A 50 -5.30 5.96 -12.39
N ASP A 51 -6.33 5.15 -12.66
CA ASP A 51 -7.72 5.49 -12.36
C ASP A 51 -8.10 5.10 -10.94
N VAL A 52 -7.21 4.45 -10.17
CA VAL A 52 -7.41 4.11 -8.75
C VAL A 52 -6.61 5.06 -7.86
N SER A 53 -7.30 5.81 -7.00
CA SER A 53 -6.67 6.79 -6.09
C SER A 53 -7.20 6.68 -4.66
N LYS A 54 -6.61 7.45 -3.73
CA LYS A 54 -6.95 7.48 -2.29
C LYS A 54 -6.80 6.12 -1.56
N VAL A 55 -5.87 5.28 -2.02
CA VAL A 55 -5.45 4.05 -1.33
C VAL A 55 -4.42 4.41 -0.26
N VAL A 56 -4.58 3.89 0.96
CA VAL A 56 -3.69 4.18 2.11
C VAL A 56 -3.07 2.88 2.63
N ILE A 57 -1.83 2.95 3.11
CA ILE A 57 -1.19 1.85 3.85
C ILE A 57 -0.97 2.32 5.28
N TRP A 58 -1.52 1.60 6.25
CA TRP A 58 -1.34 1.85 7.67
C TRP A 58 -0.36 0.87 8.31
N GLY A 59 0.31 1.32 9.37
CA GLY A 59 1.16 0.48 10.21
C GLY A 59 2.62 0.38 9.75
N ASN A 60 3.20 -0.80 9.96
CA ASN A 60 4.62 -1.07 9.72
C ASN A 60 4.86 -1.56 8.29
N HIS A 61 6.02 -1.25 7.69
CA HIS A 61 6.47 -1.89 6.44
C HIS A 61 6.86 -3.35 6.72
N SER A 62 5.85 -4.22 6.85
CA SER A 62 5.98 -5.64 7.18
C SER A 62 4.73 -6.40 6.73
N SER A 63 4.61 -7.68 7.09
CA SER A 63 3.37 -8.46 6.90
C SER A 63 2.21 -8.04 7.79
N THR A 64 2.43 -7.12 8.76
CA THR A 64 1.36 -6.60 9.65
C THR A 64 0.83 -5.24 9.18
N GLN A 65 1.26 -4.76 8.01
CA GLN A 65 0.66 -3.59 7.37
C GLN A 65 -0.84 -3.80 7.13
N PHE A 66 -1.60 -2.71 7.11
CA PHE A 66 -3.01 -2.72 6.74
C PHE A 66 -3.24 -1.89 5.46
N PRO A 67 -3.40 -2.54 4.30
CA PRO A 67 -3.84 -1.90 3.07
C PRO A 67 -5.30 -1.50 3.18
N ASP A 68 -5.58 -0.21 3.11
CA ASP A 68 -6.90 0.38 3.32
C ASP A 68 -7.43 0.98 2.02
N ALA A 69 -8.60 0.49 1.61
CA ALA A 69 -9.34 0.92 0.44
C ALA A 69 -10.68 1.59 0.79
N SER A 70 -10.96 1.85 2.08
CA SER A 70 -12.24 2.42 2.55
C SER A 70 -12.54 3.79 1.95
N ASN A 71 -11.50 4.61 1.72
CA ASN A 71 -11.58 5.93 1.11
C ASN A 71 -11.12 5.94 -0.37
N ALA A 72 -10.80 4.77 -0.91
CA ALA A 72 -10.31 4.67 -2.27
C ALA A 72 -11.42 5.00 -3.27
N VAL A 73 -11.04 5.64 -4.37
CA VAL A 73 -11.95 5.96 -5.47
C VAL A 73 -11.41 5.39 -6.78
N VAL A 74 -12.32 5.14 -7.71
CA VAL A 74 -12.01 4.72 -9.07
C VAL A 74 -12.66 5.66 -10.08
N SER A 75 -11.90 6.13 -11.08
CA SER A 75 -12.43 6.91 -12.20
C SER A 75 -12.85 5.98 -13.34
N ILE A 76 -14.12 6.00 -13.74
CA ILE A 76 -14.64 5.21 -14.85
C ILE A 76 -15.40 6.14 -15.78
N GLY A 77 -14.93 6.30 -17.01
CA GLY A 77 -15.52 7.25 -17.97
C GLY A 77 -15.43 8.70 -17.52
N GLY A 78 -14.39 9.07 -16.76
CA GLY A 78 -14.20 10.42 -16.23
C GLY A 78 -15.00 10.73 -14.96
N VAL A 79 -15.79 9.77 -14.46
CA VAL A 79 -16.58 9.94 -13.24
C VAL A 79 -15.92 9.16 -12.09
N GLU A 80 -15.64 9.84 -10.99
CA GLU A 80 -15.15 9.20 -9.76
C GLU A 80 -16.29 8.47 -9.04
N LYS A 81 -16.01 7.25 -8.61
CA LYS A 81 -16.91 6.41 -7.81
C LYS A 81 -16.18 5.85 -6.61
N SER A 82 -16.92 5.56 -5.55
CA SER A 82 -16.39 4.79 -4.42
C SER A 82 -15.87 3.44 -4.92
N LEU A 83 -14.62 3.11 -4.58
CA LEU A 83 -14.01 1.86 -4.99
C LEU A 83 -14.68 0.66 -4.32
N SER A 84 -15.12 0.80 -3.07
CA SER A 84 -15.84 -0.26 -2.37
C SER A 84 -17.18 -0.58 -3.03
N ALA A 85 -17.91 0.45 -3.47
CA ALA A 85 -19.16 0.29 -4.22
C ALA A 85 -18.94 -0.32 -5.61
N ALA A 86 -17.83 0.03 -6.27
CA ALA A 86 -17.48 -0.54 -7.58
C ALA A 86 -17.07 -2.02 -7.50
N ILE A 87 -16.33 -2.40 -6.45
CA ILE A 87 -15.92 -3.80 -6.23
C ILE A 87 -17.09 -4.65 -5.72
N ASN A 88 -17.94 -4.09 -4.86
CA ASN A 88 -19.13 -4.75 -4.28
C ASN A 88 -18.85 -6.15 -3.71
N ASP A 89 -17.69 -6.31 -3.06
CA ASP A 89 -17.18 -7.57 -2.53
C ASP A 89 -16.39 -7.27 -1.24
N GLU A 90 -17.11 -7.25 -0.12
CA GLU A 90 -16.57 -6.87 1.19
C GLU A 90 -15.59 -7.92 1.74
N GLU A 91 -15.85 -9.20 1.47
CA GLU A 91 -14.98 -10.31 1.88
C GLU A 91 -13.62 -10.22 1.19
N PHE A 92 -13.61 -9.93 -0.11
CA PHE A 92 -12.38 -9.66 -0.84
C PHE A 92 -11.59 -8.50 -0.22
N LEU A 93 -12.25 -7.35 0.02
CA LEU A 93 -11.62 -6.14 0.54
C LEU A 93 -11.03 -6.35 1.94
N LYS A 94 -11.72 -7.07 2.82
CA LYS A 94 -11.27 -7.29 4.19
C LYS A 94 -10.22 -8.40 4.31
N ASN A 95 -10.28 -9.42 3.46
CA ASN A 95 -9.47 -10.63 3.62
C ASN A 95 -8.45 -10.81 2.49
N SER A 96 -8.92 -11.17 1.30
CA SER A 96 -8.05 -11.60 0.19
C SER A 96 -7.14 -10.48 -0.30
N PHE A 97 -7.67 -9.26 -0.41
CA PHE A 97 -6.92 -8.07 -0.80
C PHE A 97 -5.77 -7.79 0.18
N VAL A 98 -6.09 -7.69 1.47
CA VAL A 98 -5.11 -7.43 2.55
C VAL A 98 -4.00 -8.48 2.53
N THR A 99 -4.39 -9.76 2.52
CA THR A 99 -3.45 -10.89 2.52
C THR A 99 -2.55 -10.90 1.29
N THR A 100 -3.10 -10.59 0.11
CA THR A 100 -2.34 -10.60 -1.15
C THR A 100 -1.27 -9.50 -1.16
N VAL A 101 -1.60 -8.30 -0.68
CA VAL A 101 -0.65 -7.19 -0.60
C VAL A 101 0.47 -7.51 0.40
N GLN A 102 0.12 -8.00 1.60
CA GLN A 102 1.07 -8.39 2.63
C GLN A 102 2.07 -9.46 2.15
N LYS A 103 1.61 -10.43 1.33
CA LYS A 103 2.44 -11.54 0.84
C LYS A 103 3.07 -11.29 -0.53
N ARG A 104 2.87 -10.11 -1.14
CA ARG A 104 3.30 -9.85 -2.51
C ARG A 104 4.82 -9.95 -2.69
N GLY A 105 5.61 -9.53 -1.70
CA GLY A 105 7.07 -9.66 -1.74
C GLY A 105 7.53 -11.12 -1.91
N ALA A 106 7.02 -12.01 -1.05
CA ALA A 106 7.32 -13.44 -1.11
C ALA A 106 6.90 -14.07 -2.44
N ALA A 107 5.71 -13.71 -2.96
CA ALA A 107 5.22 -14.21 -4.24
C ALA A 107 6.15 -13.83 -5.42
N VAL A 108 6.71 -12.61 -5.41
CA VAL A 108 7.65 -12.17 -6.46
C VAL A 108 8.99 -12.90 -6.35
N ILE A 109 9.50 -13.12 -5.14
CA ILE A 109 10.73 -13.89 -4.91
C ILE A 109 10.58 -15.32 -5.45
N ALA A 110 9.50 -16.00 -5.05
CA ALA A 110 9.20 -17.36 -5.50
C ALA A 110 9.08 -17.45 -7.03
N ALA A 111 8.39 -16.51 -7.68
CA ALA A 111 8.23 -16.49 -9.13
C ALA A 111 9.56 -16.26 -9.88
N ARG A 112 10.49 -15.53 -9.26
CA ARG A 112 11.79 -15.19 -9.87
C ARG A 112 12.92 -16.16 -9.51
N LYS A 113 12.64 -17.20 -8.71
CA LYS A 113 13.62 -18.19 -8.22
C LYS A 113 14.85 -17.56 -7.55
N MET A 114 14.64 -16.46 -6.82
CA MET A 114 15.66 -15.80 -6.00
C MET A 114 15.54 -16.19 -4.54
#